data_AF-A0A9X7BWB0-F1
#
_entry.id   AF-A0A9X7BWB0-F1
#
_cell.length_a   1.000
_cell.length_b   1.000
_cell.length_c   1.000
_cell.angle_alpha   90.00
_cell.angle_beta   90.00
_cell.angle_gamma   90.00
#
_symmetry.space_group_name_H-M   'P 1'
#
loop_
_entity.id
_entity.type
_entity.pdbx_description
1 polymer ?
#
loop_
_entity_poly.entity_id
_entity_poly.type
_entity_poly.pdbx_seq_one_letter_code
_entity_poly.pdbx_strand_id
1 'polypeptide(L)'
;MKKIILIGSGGSGKSTLARQLGNKLNIKVHHLDALFWKPNWEGVPREEQITVQNNLIKDEKWIIDGNYGGTMGIRLNAADTIIFLDIHRTICVYRAFKRIVKYRNKTRPDMGAGCEERFDLQFFKWIWEYPNAKRPTILKGLEQLPEEKKVIVLKSPNEVRKFLEHI
;
A
#
# COMPACT_ATOMS: atom_id res chain seq x y z
N MET A 1 -3.30 -11.44 -14.08
CA MET A 1 -3.23 -10.44 -13.00
C MET A 1 -4.01 -9.20 -13.44
N LYS A 2 -5.20 -8.99 -12.85
CA LYS A 2 -6.12 -7.89 -13.20
C LYS A 2 -6.55 -7.09 -11.97
N LYS A 3 -6.77 -7.77 -10.84
CA LYS A 3 -7.22 -7.22 -9.56
C LYS A 3 -6.10 -7.39 -8.52
N ILE A 4 -5.31 -6.35 -8.33
CA ILE A 4 -4.04 -6.40 -7.59
C ILE A 4 -4.16 -5.56 -6.32
N ILE A 5 -3.78 -6.13 -5.18
CA ILE A 5 -3.59 -5.37 -3.94
C ILE A 5 -2.11 -5.33 -3.56
N LEU A 6 -1.62 -4.15 -3.18
CA LEU A 6 -0.30 -3.96 -2.59
C LEU A 6 -0.42 -3.69 -1.08
N ILE A 7 0.25 -4.52 -0.29
CA ILE A 7 0.31 -4.42 1.18
C ILE A 7 1.76 -4.31 1.66
N GLY A 8 1.99 -3.75 2.84
CA GLY A 8 3.34 -3.48 3.34
C GLY A 8 3.46 -2.20 4.16
N SER A 9 4.59 -2.08 4.87
CA SER A 9 4.88 -0.95 5.75
C SER A 9 4.97 0.39 5.03
N GLY A 10 4.91 1.48 5.80
CA GLY A 10 5.22 2.83 5.32
C GLY A 10 6.68 2.86 4.85
N GLY A 11 6.94 3.46 3.69
CA GLY A 11 8.29 3.48 3.11
C GLY A 11 8.75 2.17 2.45
N SER A 12 7.93 1.11 2.41
CA SER A 12 8.31 -0.14 1.72
C SER A 12 8.41 0.00 0.19
N GLY A 13 7.76 1.01 -0.39
CA GLY A 13 7.79 1.28 -1.84
C GLY A 13 6.51 0.93 -2.58
N LYS A 14 5.42 0.63 -1.87
CA LYS A 14 4.12 0.24 -2.47
C LYS A 14 3.63 1.22 -3.52
N SER A 15 3.53 2.51 -3.21
CA SER A 15 3.02 3.50 -4.18
C SER A 15 3.88 3.59 -5.43
N THR A 16 5.19 3.37 -5.29
CA THR A 16 6.11 3.31 -6.45
C THR A 16 5.85 2.06 -7.28
N LEU A 17 5.80 0.88 -6.66
CA LEU A 17 5.51 -0.36 -7.37
C LEU A 17 4.12 -0.34 -8.01
N ALA A 18 3.11 0.18 -7.32
CA ALA A 18 1.74 0.32 -7.83
C ALA A 18 1.70 1.16 -9.11
N ARG A 19 2.38 2.32 -9.14
CA ARG A 19 2.49 3.17 -10.35
C ARG A 19 3.22 2.45 -11.48
N GLN A 20 4.32 1.76 -11.19
CA GLN A 20 5.06 1.00 -12.21
C GLN A 20 4.21 -0.12 -12.80
N LEU A 21 3.49 -0.87 -11.97
CA LEU A 21 2.55 -1.90 -12.41
C LEU A 21 1.40 -1.31 -13.22
N GLY A 22 0.81 -0.20 -12.77
CA GLY A 22 -0.28 0.47 -13.48
C GLY A 22 0.12 0.89 -14.89
N ASN A 23 1.32 1.47 -15.03
CA ASN A 23 1.86 1.84 -16.33
C ASN A 23 2.14 0.61 -17.20
N LYS A 24 2.76 -0.44 -16.64
CA LYS A 24 3.18 -1.61 -17.41
C LYS A 24 2.01 -2.49 -17.86
N LEU A 25 0.96 -2.57 -17.05
CA LEU A 25 -0.22 -3.39 -17.30
C LEU A 25 -1.39 -2.62 -17.92
N ASN A 26 -1.26 -1.30 -18.02
CA ASN A 26 -2.34 -0.38 -18.36
C ASN A 26 -3.58 -0.58 -17.45
N ILE A 27 -3.34 -0.59 -16.13
CA ILE A 27 -4.37 -0.77 -15.09
C ILE A 27 -4.41 0.46 -14.19
N LYS A 28 -5.62 0.94 -13.89
CA LYS A 28 -5.83 2.09 -13.00
C LYS A 28 -5.34 1.79 -11.58
N VAL A 29 -4.59 2.72 -11.01
CA VAL A 29 -4.06 2.65 -9.65
C VAL A 29 -4.88 3.54 -8.72
N HIS A 30 -5.32 2.95 -7.61
CA HIS A 30 -6.01 3.63 -6.52
C HIS A 30 -5.11 3.63 -5.29
N HIS A 31 -4.61 4.80 -4.92
CA HIS A 31 -3.89 5.00 -3.67
C HIS A 31 -4.91 5.30 -2.57
N LEU A 32 -5.08 4.40 -1.60
CA LEU A 32 -6.05 4.59 -0.52
C LEU A 32 -5.74 5.81 0.34
N ASP A 33 -4.45 6.10 0.53
CA ASP A 33 -4.01 7.32 1.22
C ASP A 33 -4.55 8.59 0.53
N ALA A 34 -4.67 8.61 -0.80
CA ALA A 34 -5.24 9.74 -1.53
C ALA A 34 -6.77 9.86 -1.39
N LEU A 35 -7.44 8.77 -1.02
CA LEU A 35 -8.89 8.71 -0.85
C LEU A 35 -9.32 8.88 0.60
N PHE A 36 -8.46 8.49 1.55
CA PHE A 36 -8.82 8.39 2.98
C PHE A 36 -8.24 9.50 3.85
N TRP A 37 -7.38 10.35 3.29
CA TRP A 37 -6.92 11.56 3.95
C TRP A 37 -7.47 12.80 3.25
N LYS A 38 -8.27 13.57 3.99
CA LYS A 38 -8.75 14.90 3.63
C LYS A 38 -7.69 15.96 4.01
N PRO A 39 -7.80 17.20 3.51
CA PRO A 39 -6.90 18.30 3.88
C PRO A 39 -6.66 18.38 5.38
N ASN A 40 -5.48 18.82 5.79
CA ASN A 40 -5.06 18.86 7.21
C ASN A 40 -4.91 17.49 7.90
N TRP A 41 -4.77 16.41 7.13
CA TRP A 41 -4.61 15.04 7.65
C TRP A 41 -5.84 14.55 8.42
N GLU A 42 -7.02 14.97 7.99
CA GLU A 42 -8.28 14.47 8.53
C GLU A 42 -8.62 13.12 7.91
N GLY A 43 -8.83 12.11 8.76
CA GLY A 43 -9.14 10.75 8.32
C GLY A 43 -10.60 10.61 7.89
N VAL A 44 -10.84 9.91 6.80
CA VAL A 44 -12.19 9.52 6.36
C VAL A 44 -12.79 8.49 7.35
N PRO A 45 -14.07 8.62 7.75
CA PRO A 45 -14.73 7.64 8.61
C PRO A 45 -14.72 6.22 8.04
N ARG A 46 -14.73 5.21 8.92
CA ARG A 46 -14.63 3.79 8.51
C ARG A 46 -15.72 3.37 7.54
N GLU A 47 -16.96 3.83 7.72
CA GLU A 47 -18.08 3.51 6.84
C GLU A 47 -17.88 4.05 5.41
N GLU A 48 -17.36 5.27 5.30
CA GLU A 48 -17.00 5.86 4.02
C GLU A 48 -15.82 5.10 3.37
N GLN A 49 -14.81 4.69 4.15
CA GLN A 49 -13.72 3.84 3.66
C GLN A 49 -14.24 2.50 3.08
N ILE A 50 -15.21 1.87 3.75
CA ILE A 50 -15.84 0.62 3.29
C ILE A 50 -16.59 0.88 1.97
N THR A 51 -17.42 1.91 1.92
CA THR A 51 -18.20 2.28 0.73
C THR A 51 -17.31 2.55 -0.47
N VAL A 52 -16.26 3.36 -0.29
CA VAL A 52 -15.29 3.65 -1.35
C VAL A 52 -14.66 2.37 -1.87
N GLN A 53 -14.16 1.49 -1.00
CA GLN A 53 -13.51 0.25 -1.44
C GLN A 53 -14.46 -0.70 -2.15
N ASN A 54 -15.69 -0.86 -1.65
CA ASN A 54 -16.71 -1.68 -2.31
C ASN A 54 -17.04 -1.17 -3.72
N ASN A 55 -16.94 0.14 -3.96
CA ASN A 55 -17.10 0.69 -5.30
C ASN A 55 -15.86 0.44 -6.17
N LEU A 56 -14.64 0.61 -5.64
CA LEU A 56 -13.40 0.36 -6.40
C LEU A 56 -13.29 -1.09 -6.89
N ILE A 57 -13.69 -2.07 -6.07
CA ILE A 57 -13.51 -3.49 -6.42
C ILE A 57 -14.49 -4.01 -7.49
N LYS A 58 -15.52 -3.23 -7.83
CA LYS A 58 -16.48 -3.56 -8.90
C LYS A 58 -15.86 -3.52 -10.28
N ASP A 59 -14.81 -2.71 -10.47
CA ASP A 59 -14.09 -2.63 -11.73
C ASP A 59 -13.46 -3.99 -12.10
N GLU A 60 -13.41 -4.29 -13.40
CA GLU A 60 -12.81 -5.55 -13.89
C GLU A 60 -11.30 -5.63 -13.64
N LYS A 61 -10.63 -4.47 -13.66
CA LYS A 61 -9.18 -4.33 -13.51
C LYS A 61 -8.86 -3.15 -12.59
N TRP A 62 -8.07 -3.40 -11.54
CA TRP A 62 -7.64 -2.37 -10.60
C TRP A 62 -6.35 -2.76 -9.89
N ILE A 63 -5.58 -1.75 -9.51
CA ILE A 63 -4.50 -1.85 -8.54
C ILE A 63 -4.88 -1.00 -7.34
N ILE A 64 -4.96 -1.58 -6.14
CA ILE A 64 -5.21 -0.84 -4.90
C ILE A 64 -3.97 -0.89 -4.02
N ASP A 65 -3.41 0.28 -3.72
CA ASP A 65 -2.28 0.49 -2.81
C ASP A 65 -2.77 1.02 -1.46
N GLY A 66 -2.55 0.24 -0.40
CA GLY A 66 -2.77 0.71 0.97
C GLY A 66 -2.79 -0.39 2.02
N ASN A 67 -2.34 -0.04 3.23
CA ASN A 67 -2.15 -0.97 4.34
C ASN A 67 -3.20 -0.79 5.46
N TYR A 68 -4.44 -0.47 5.08
CA TYR A 68 -5.57 -0.29 5.99
C TYR A 68 -6.11 -1.64 6.45
N GLY A 69 -5.64 -2.10 7.62
CA GLY A 69 -5.94 -3.44 8.15
C GLY A 69 -7.42 -3.65 8.46
N GLY A 70 -8.12 -2.64 8.99
CA GLY A 70 -9.52 -2.75 9.40
C GLY A 70 -10.53 -2.98 8.25
N THR A 71 -10.12 -2.79 7.00
CA THR A 71 -10.94 -3.03 5.81
C THR A 71 -10.25 -3.93 4.78
N MET A 72 -9.12 -4.55 5.16
CA MET A 72 -8.27 -5.28 4.21
C MET A 72 -8.98 -6.49 3.59
N GLY A 73 -9.90 -7.12 4.31
CA GLY A 73 -10.70 -8.26 3.83
C GLY A 73 -11.46 -7.97 2.54
N ILE A 74 -11.99 -6.75 2.35
CA ILE A 74 -12.70 -6.34 1.13
C ILE A 74 -11.80 -6.55 -0.10
N ARG A 75 -10.55 -6.06 0.01
CA ARG A 75 -9.58 -6.09 -1.07
C ARG A 75 -8.98 -7.48 -1.26
N LEU A 76 -8.66 -8.20 -0.18
CA LEU A 76 -8.13 -9.56 -0.25
C LEU A 76 -9.11 -10.53 -0.91
N ASN A 77 -10.40 -10.42 -0.58
CA ASN A 77 -11.43 -11.28 -1.15
C ASN A 77 -11.64 -11.00 -2.65
N ALA A 78 -11.58 -9.74 -3.08
CA ALA A 78 -11.79 -9.36 -4.49
C ALA A 78 -10.54 -9.48 -5.39
N ALA A 79 -9.34 -9.47 -4.81
CA ALA A 79 -8.08 -9.54 -5.57
C ALA A 79 -7.82 -10.93 -6.16
N ASP A 80 -7.24 -10.98 -7.36
CA ASP A 80 -6.62 -12.19 -7.92
C ASP A 80 -5.15 -12.31 -7.51
N THR A 81 -4.49 -11.17 -7.26
CA THR A 81 -3.07 -11.12 -6.93
C THR A 81 -2.81 -10.22 -5.72
N ILE A 82 -2.10 -10.75 -4.73
CA ILE A 82 -1.71 -10.06 -3.51
C ILE A 82 -0.20 -9.90 -3.52
N ILE A 83 0.28 -8.66 -3.52
CA ILE A 83 1.71 -8.35 -3.46
C ILE A 83 2.04 -7.76 -2.10
N PHE A 84 2.77 -8.52 -1.28
CA PHE A 84 3.25 -8.08 0.02
C PHE A 84 4.70 -7.62 -0.05
N LEU A 85 4.93 -6.34 0.21
CA LEU A 85 6.26 -5.77 0.36
C LEU A 85 6.73 -5.91 1.81
N ASP A 86 7.41 -7.01 2.10
CA ASP A 86 8.02 -7.35 3.40
C ASP A 86 9.45 -6.79 3.49
N ILE A 87 9.60 -5.49 3.20
CA ILE A 87 10.89 -4.81 3.16
C ILE A 87 11.40 -4.52 4.57
N HIS A 88 12.70 -4.74 4.80
CA HIS A 88 13.33 -4.52 6.09
C HIS A 88 13.09 -3.10 6.65
N ARG A 89 12.75 -3.01 7.94
CA ARG A 89 12.28 -1.77 8.59
C ARG A 89 13.26 -0.60 8.46
N THR A 90 14.57 -0.85 8.46
CA THR A 90 15.60 0.19 8.31
C THR A 90 15.52 0.89 6.95
N ILE A 91 15.28 0.12 5.88
CA ILE A 91 15.07 0.66 4.53
C ILE A 91 13.77 1.47 4.50
N CYS A 92 12.71 0.97 5.14
CA CYS A 92 11.41 1.65 5.22
C CYS A 92 11.53 3.00 5.94
N VAL A 93 12.19 3.06 7.10
CA VAL A 93 12.45 4.29 7.85
C VAL A 93 13.29 5.27 7.03
N TYR A 94 14.41 4.81 6.45
CA TYR A 94 15.26 5.65 5.61
C TYR A 94 14.48 6.26 4.44
N ARG A 95 13.66 5.46 3.75
CA ARG A 95 12.83 5.95 2.64
C ARG A 95 11.75 6.91 3.08
N ALA A 96 11.11 6.68 4.23
CA ALA A 96 10.13 7.60 4.80
C ALA A 96 10.80 8.95 5.15
N PHE A 97 11.98 8.93 5.77
CA PHE A 97 12.74 10.14 6.06
C PHE A 97 13.16 10.89 4.79
N LYS A 98 13.74 10.18 3.81
CA LYS A 98 14.10 10.76 2.50
C LYS A 98 12.90 11.40 1.79
N ARG A 99 11.71 10.81 1.94
CA ARG A 99 10.45 11.33 1.38
C ARG A 99 10.07 12.67 2.02
N ILE A 100 10.20 12.80 3.34
CA ILE A 100 9.94 14.06 4.05
C ILE A 100 10.83 15.18 3.53
N VAL A 101 12.13 14.90 3.37
CA VAL A 101 13.07 15.88 2.83
C VAL A 101 12.70 16.26 1.39
N LYS A 102 12.36 15.28 0.55
CA LYS A 102 12.01 15.51 -0.86
C LYS A 102 10.73 16.32 -1.06
N TYR A 103 9.70 16.07 -0.26
CA TYR A 103 8.37 16.68 -0.39
C TYR A 103 8.08 17.71 0.71
N ARG A 104 9.13 18.29 1.32
CA ARG A 104 8.98 19.32 2.33
C ARG A 104 8.07 20.45 1.81
N ASN A 105 7.02 20.76 2.57
CA ASN A 105 6.00 21.77 2.23
C ASN A 105 5.26 21.49 0.91
N LYS A 106 5.15 20.21 0.51
CA LYS A 106 4.44 19.78 -0.69
C LYS A 106 3.58 18.56 -0.38
N THR A 107 2.45 18.45 -1.07
CA THR A 107 1.66 17.22 -1.10
C THR A 107 2.27 16.24 -2.09
N ARG A 108 2.44 14.98 -1.68
CA ARG A 108 2.93 13.91 -2.56
C ARG A 108 1.83 13.45 -3.54
N PRO A 109 2.18 12.93 -4.73
CA PRO A 109 1.19 12.56 -5.75
C PRO A 109 0.19 11.46 -5.33
N ASP A 110 0.58 10.62 -4.38
CA ASP A 110 -0.22 9.52 -3.84
C ASP A 110 -0.90 9.85 -2.50
N MET A 111 -1.15 11.13 -2.24
CA MET A 111 -1.83 11.63 -1.03
C MET A 111 -2.94 12.61 -1.39
N GLY A 112 -3.91 12.77 -0.49
CA GLY A 112 -5.00 13.73 -0.65
C GLY A 112 -4.48 15.17 -0.71
N ALA A 113 -5.17 16.02 -1.48
CA ALA A 113 -4.82 17.43 -1.61
C ALA A 113 -4.81 18.11 -0.23
N GLY A 114 -3.84 18.99 0.03
CA GLY A 114 -3.72 19.67 1.33
C GLY A 114 -3.12 18.82 2.45
N CYS A 115 -2.65 17.61 2.17
CA CYS A 115 -1.83 16.82 3.09
C CYS A 115 -0.35 17.04 2.77
N GLU A 116 0.20 18.17 3.24
CA GLU A 116 1.63 18.45 3.11
C GLU A 116 2.45 17.48 3.95
N GLU A 117 3.57 17.00 3.40
CA GLU A 117 4.44 16.04 4.07
C GLU A 117 5.02 16.64 5.35
N ARG A 118 4.81 15.95 6.49
CA ARG A 118 5.26 16.37 7.82
C ARG A 118 6.08 15.27 8.48
N PHE A 119 6.97 15.66 9.38
CA PHE A 119 7.59 14.70 10.29
C PHE A 119 6.59 14.28 11.36
N ASP A 120 6.39 12.97 11.50
CA ASP A 120 5.46 12.38 12.44
C ASP A 120 6.15 11.21 13.16
N LEU A 121 6.52 11.43 14.43
CA LEU A 121 7.17 10.42 15.27
C LEU A 121 6.31 9.16 15.44
N GLN A 122 4.98 9.31 15.50
CA GLN A 122 4.08 8.16 15.64
C GLN A 122 4.10 7.32 14.37
N PHE A 123 4.15 7.95 13.19
CA PHE A 123 4.31 7.24 11.92
C PHE A 123 5.65 6.48 11.84
N PHE A 124 6.76 7.09 12.27
CA PHE A 124 8.06 6.40 12.31
C PHE A 124 8.09 5.25 13.30
N LYS A 125 7.52 5.44 14.50
CA LYS A 125 7.36 4.37 15.49
C LYS A 125 6.54 3.21 14.90
N TRP A 126 5.45 3.51 14.21
CA TRP A 126 4.63 2.50 13.54
C TRP A 126 5.42 1.72 12.46
N ILE A 127 6.24 2.39 11.64
CA ILE A 127 7.12 1.71 10.67
C ILE A 127 8.09 0.76 11.40
N TRP A 128 8.68 1.24 12.49
CA TRP A 128 9.67 0.48 13.26
C TRP A 128 9.04 -0.75 13.92
N GLU A 129 7.83 -0.63 14.46
CA GLU A 129 7.10 -1.71 15.12
C GLU A 129 6.42 -2.67 14.13
N TYR A 130 6.23 -2.25 12.87
CA TYR A 130 5.51 -3.01 11.85
C TYR A 130 5.88 -4.51 11.76
N PRO A 131 7.17 -4.92 11.76
CA PRO A 131 7.53 -6.33 11.65
C PRO A 131 7.07 -7.20 12.82
N ASN A 132 6.86 -6.58 13.99
CA ASN A 132 6.43 -7.25 15.20
C ASN A 132 4.91 -7.13 15.38
N ALA A 133 4.33 -5.97 15.04
CA ALA A 133 2.94 -5.64 15.34
C ALA A 133 1.93 -5.93 14.21
N LYS A 134 2.35 -5.89 12.94
CA LYS A 134 1.44 -6.02 11.77
C LYS A 134 1.80 -7.15 10.84
N ARG A 135 3.10 -7.38 10.61
CA ARG A 135 3.59 -8.46 9.73
C ARG A 135 3.06 -9.86 10.11
N PRO A 136 3.04 -10.29 11.39
CA PRO A 136 2.54 -11.63 11.74
C PRO A 136 1.07 -11.82 11.36
N THR A 137 0.22 -10.81 11.64
CA THR A 137 -1.20 -10.85 11.27
C THR A 137 -1.40 -10.89 9.76
N ILE A 138 -0.58 -10.15 9.01
CA ILE A 138 -0.61 -10.19 7.54
C ILE A 138 -0.25 -11.57 7.03
N LEU A 139 0.89 -12.14 7.47
CA LEU A 139 1.33 -13.46 7.04
C LEU A 139 0.27 -14.53 7.33
N LYS A 140 -0.27 -14.55 8.55
CA LYS A 140 -1.36 -15.46 8.92
C LYS A 140 -2.58 -15.28 8.00
N GLY A 141 -2.93 -14.04 7.66
CA GLY A 141 -4.04 -13.76 6.75
C GLY A 141 -3.76 -14.21 5.32
N LEU A 142 -2.50 -14.15 4.86
CA LEU A 142 -2.10 -14.63 3.53
C LEU A 142 -2.09 -16.16 3.45
N GLU A 143 -1.68 -16.85 4.51
CA GLU A 143 -1.71 -18.32 4.61
C GLU A 143 -3.13 -18.90 4.57
N GLN A 144 -4.13 -18.10 4.95
CA GLN A 144 -5.55 -18.49 4.95
C GLN A 144 -6.28 -18.19 3.64
N LEU A 145 -5.58 -17.62 2.64
CA LEU A 145 -6.20 -17.32 1.35
C LEU A 145 -6.38 -18.62 0.53
N PRO A 146 -7.47 -18.72 -0.25
CA PRO A 146 -7.66 -19.80 -1.20
C PRO A 146 -6.49 -19.92 -2.21
N GLU A 147 -6.19 -21.15 -2.65
CA GLU A 147 -5.06 -21.45 -3.54
C GLU A 147 -5.17 -20.76 -4.91
N GLU A 148 -6.37 -20.42 -5.37
CA GLU A 148 -6.54 -19.68 -6.63
C GLU A 148 -5.98 -18.25 -6.59
N LYS A 149 -5.71 -17.70 -5.40
CA LYS A 149 -5.16 -16.36 -5.25
C LYS A 149 -3.64 -16.40 -5.33
N LYS A 150 -3.08 -15.58 -6.22
CA LYS A 150 -1.63 -15.46 -6.36
C LYS A 150 -1.04 -14.57 -5.28
N VAL A 151 -0.28 -15.14 -4.34
CA VAL A 151 0.45 -14.39 -3.32
C VAL A 151 1.92 -14.23 -3.71
N ILE A 152 2.41 -12.99 -3.73
CA ILE A 152 3.81 -12.64 -4.03
C ILE A 152 4.37 -11.86 -2.85
N VAL A 153 5.46 -12.36 -2.24
CA VAL A 153 6.15 -11.69 -1.14
C VAL A 153 7.51 -11.18 -1.63
N LEU A 154 7.71 -9.86 -1.55
CA LEU A 154 8.93 -9.18 -1.99
C LEU A 154 9.65 -8.61 -0.75
N LYS A 155 10.83 -9.16 -0.44
CA LYS A 155 11.60 -8.88 0.78
C LYS A 155 12.73 -7.87 0.58
N SER A 156 13.12 -7.62 -0.67
CA SER A 156 14.23 -6.72 -1.00
C SER A 156 13.95 -5.82 -2.21
N PRO A 157 14.63 -4.67 -2.33
CA PRO A 157 14.55 -3.83 -3.53
C PRO A 157 14.96 -4.58 -4.81
N ASN A 158 15.88 -5.54 -4.69
CA ASN A 158 16.32 -6.38 -5.78
C ASN A 158 15.20 -7.32 -6.27
N GLU A 159 14.45 -7.93 -5.34
CA GLU A 159 13.27 -8.73 -5.69
C GLU A 159 12.19 -7.89 -6.35
N VAL A 160 11.94 -6.67 -5.87
CA VAL A 160 10.99 -5.74 -6.51
C VAL A 160 11.40 -5.44 -7.96
N ARG A 161 12.69 -5.18 -8.19
CA ARG A 161 13.22 -4.95 -9.55
C ARG A 161 13.07 -6.18 -10.44
N LYS A 162 13.53 -7.35 -9.98
CA LYS A 162 13.40 -8.61 -10.72
C LYS A 162 11.94 -8.92 -11.04
N PHE A 163 11.04 -8.70 -10.08
CA PHE A 163 9.61 -8.90 -10.29
C PHE A 163 9.07 -8.02 -11.43
N LEU A 164 9.45 -6.74 -11.49
CA LEU A 164 9.04 -5.83 -12.56
C LEU A 164 9.62 -6.22 -13.93
N GLU A 165 10.80 -6.83 -13.98
CA GLU A 165 11.42 -7.33 -15.22
C GLU A 165 10.70 -8.56 -15.80
N HIS A 166 9.96 -9.31 -14.98
CA HIS A 166 9.26 -10.55 -15.37
C HIS A 166 7.74 -10.40 -15.49
N ILE A 167 7.24 -9.18 -15.27
CA ILE A 167 5.88 -8.76 -15.69
C ILE A 167 6.01 -8.23 -17.11
#